data_AF-K5WSY5-F1
#
_entry.id   AF-K5WSY5-F1
#
_cell.length_a   1.000
_cell.length_b   1.000
_cell.length_c   1.000
_cell.angle_alpha   90.00
_cell.angle_beta   90.00
_cell.angle_gamma   90.00
#
_symmetry.space_group_name_H-M   'P 1'
#
loop_
_entity.id
_entity.type
_entity.pdbx_description
1 polymer ?
#
loop_
_entity_poly.entity_id
_entity_poly.type
_entity_poly.pdbx_seq_one_letter_code
_entity_poly.pdbx_strand_id
1 'polypeptide(L)'
;VYPSVVARFYAPSDGLGLHGFKSERIRAVSTWRNQGARYDTVFVKGKPGSNTISTGLTIARVRRFFSFTFNDQIHECGLVNEYHFVGTGPDEETGMWIVQPTY
;
A
#
# COMPACT_ATOMS: atom_id res chain seq x y z
N VAL A 1 -7.33 2.48 -16.97
CA VAL A 1 -6.23 1.80 -16.24
C VAL A 1 -5.08 2.78 -16.10
N TYR A 2 -4.54 2.92 -14.89
CA TYR A 2 -3.51 3.92 -14.58
C TYR A 2 -2.20 3.24 -14.16
N PRO A 3 -1.03 3.71 -14.63
CA PRO A 3 0.27 3.10 -14.30
C PRO A 3 0.75 3.46 -12.89
N SER A 4 0.25 4.56 -12.32
CA SER A 4 0.61 5.01 -10.97
C SER A 4 -0.44 5.95 -10.40
N VAL A 5 -0.45 6.09 -9.08
CA VAL A 5 -1.24 7.09 -8.33
C VAL A 5 -0.33 7.84 -7.36
N VAL A 6 -0.82 8.94 -6.80
CA VAL A 6 -0.13 9.70 -5.76
C VAL A 6 -0.99 9.67 -4.49
N ALA A 7 -0.44 9.11 -3.42
CA ALA A 7 -1.03 9.16 -2.10
C ALA A 7 -0.52 10.42 -1.38
N ARG A 8 -1.44 11.21 -0.82
CA ARG A 8 -1.10 12.36 0.03
C ARG A 8 -1.58 12.08 1.43
N PHE A 9 -0.71 12.26 2.42
CA PHE A 9 -1.04 12.01 3.82
C PHE A 9 -0.30 12.98 4.72
N TYR A 10 -0.82 13.15 5.93
CA TYR A 10 -0.22 13.97 6.96
C TYR A 10 0.69 13.10 7.85
N ALA A 11 1.95 13.49 7.97
CA ALA A 11 2.98 12.81 8.76
C ALA A 11 3.57 13.81 9.77
N PRO A 12 2.92 14.02 10.93
CA PRO A 12 3.30 15.07 11.89
C PRO A 12 4.70 14.88 12.48
N SER A 13 5.21 13.65 12.53
CA SER A 13 6.54 13.32 13.02
C SER A 13 7.66 13.68 12.02
N ASP A 14 7.33 13.91 10.75
CA ASP A 14 8.29 14.16 9.69
C ASP A 14 8.34 15.66 9.41
N GLY A 15 9.28 16.37 10.04
CA GLY A 15 9.38 17.84 9.99
C GLY A 15 9.79 18.42 8.63
N LEU A 16 10.02 17.58 7.62
CA LEU A 16 10.62 17.94 6.33
C LEU A 16 9.59 18.14 5.19
N GLY A 17 8.38 18.63 5.51
CA GLY A 17 7.34 18.95 4.52
C GLY A 17 6.61 20.27 4.81
N LEU A 18 5.90 20.80 3.82
CA LEU A 18 5.05 21.98 4.00
C LEU A 18 3.95 21.63 5.00
N HIS A 19 4.08 22.13 6.23
CA HIS A 19 3.17 21.84 7.35
C HIS A 19 2.93 20.34 7.59
N GLY A 20 3.93 19.47 7.44
CA GLY A 20 3.82 18.03 7.74
C GLY A 20 3.03 17.19 6.73
N PHE A 21 2.68 17.72 5.54
CA PHE A 21 2.09 16.93 4.46
C PHE A 21 3.15 16.24 3.60
N LYS A 22 2.92 14.96 3.31
CA LYS A 22 3.76 14.13 2.43
C LYS A 22 2.97 13.66 1.21
N SER A 23 3.67 13.50 0.10
CA SER A 23 3.15 12.89 -1.13
C SER A 23 4.05 11.74 -1.56
N GLU A 24 3.48 10.57 -1.79
CA GLU A 24 4.20 9.39 -2.26
C GLU A 24 3.57 8.86 -3.54
N ARG A 25 4.40 8.50 -4.53
CA ARG A 25 3.92 7.93 -5.80
C ARG A 25 4.03 6.42 -5.77
N ILE A 26 2.87 5.77 -5.92
CA ILE A 26 2.72 4.32 -5.94
C ILE A 26 2.55 3.86 -7.39
N ARG A 27 3.31 2.85 -7.80
CA ARG A 27 3.38 2.38 -9.19
C ARG A 27 2.92 0.94 -9.35
N ALA A 28 2.25 0.69 -10.47
CA ALA A 28 1.87 -0.63 -10.95
C ALA A 28 2.13 -0.71 -12.46
N VAL A 29 3.41 -0.80 -12.84
CA VAL A 29 3.86 -0.79 -14.23
C VAL A 29 4.49 -2.13 -14.60
N SER A 30 4.09 -2.68 -15.74
CA SER A 30 4.64 -3.94 -16.26
C SER A 30 6.07 -3.82 -16.81
N THR A 31 6.49 -2.61 -17.16
CA THR A 31 7.83 -2.32 -17.68
C THR A 31 8.35 -1.02 -17.07
N TRP A 32 9.40 -1.13 -16.27
CA TRP A 32 10.08 -0.03 -15.61
C TRP A 32 11.53 0.00 -16.08
N ARG A 33 11.95 1.14 -16.65
CA ARG A 33 13.31 1.36 -17.19
C ARG A 33 13.78 0.28 -18.17
N ASN A 34 12.85 -0.32 -18.94
CA ASN A 34 13.13 -1.41 -19.89
C ASN A 34 13.74 -2.68 -19.27
N GLN A 35 13.58 -2.89 -17.95
CA GLN A 35 14.19 -4.03 -17.25
C GLN A 35 13.15 -5.04 -16.75
N GLY A 36 12.00 -4.57 -16.25
CA GLY A 36 10.97 -5.47 -15.74
C GLY A 36 9.84 -4.75 -15.05
N ALA A 37 8.90 -5.50 -14.49
CA ALA A 37 7.74 -4.91 -13.83
C ALA A 37 8.12 -4.27 -12.49
N ARG A 38 7.46 -3.15 -12.17
CA ARG A 38 7.51 -2.50 -10.87
C ARG A 38 6.11 -2.39 -10.31
N TYR A 39 5.87 -3.19 -9.28
CA TYR A 39 4.64 -3.22 -8.50
C TYR A 39 4.99 -2.86 -7.06
N ASP A 40 4.66 -1.64 -6.65
CA ASP A 40 4.99 -1.14 -5.32
C ASP A 40 4.10 -1.85 -4.25
N THR A 41 4.68 -2.09 -3.08
CA THR A 41 3.97 -2.62 -1.89
C THR A 41 3.39 -1.46 -1.09
N VAL A 42 2.18 -1.63 -0.58
CA VAL A 42 1.41 -0.59 0.13
C VAL A 42 0.81 -1.14 1.42
N PHE A 43 0.55 -0.24 2.37
CA PHE A 43 -0.35 -0.50 3.48
C PHE A 43 -1.77 -0.11 3.09
N VAL A 44 -2.71 -1.03 3.31
CA VAL A 44 -4.14 -0.83 3.13
C VAL A 44 -4.77 -0.72 4.51
N LYS A 45 -5.59 0.30 4.72
CA LYS A 45 -6.29 0.49 6.00
C LYS A 45 -7.24 -0.68 6.23
N GLY A 46 -7.03 -1.41 7.33
CA GLY A 46 -7.89 -2.52 7.75
C GLY A 46 -9.17 -2.05 8.44
N LYS A 47 -9.82 -2.96 9.18
CA LYS A 47 -11.07 -2.68 9.88
C LYS A 47 -10.90 -1.56 10.93
N PRO A 48 -11.91 -0.69 11.10
CA PRO A 48 -11.88 0.33 12.14
C PRO A 48 -11.81 -0.31 13.54
N GLY A 49 -11.06 0.31 14.46
CA GLY A 49 -10.95 -0.14 15.86
C GLY A 49 -9.74 -1.02 16.19
N SER A 50 -8.83 -1.24 15.25
CA SER A 50 -7.57 -1.92 15.52
C SER A 50 -6.50 -0.98 16.07
N ASN A 51 -5.78 -1.43 17.11
CA ASN A 51 -4.74 -0.66 17.79
C ASN A 51 -3.31 -1.12 17.45
N THR A 52 -3.14 -2.18 16.66
CA THR A 52 -1.81 -2.68 16.25
C THR A 52 -1.65 -2.68 14.73
N ILE A 53 -0.39 -2.64 14.27
CA ILE A 53 -0.06 -2.68 12.85
C ILE A 53 -0.57 -3.98 12.22
N SER A 54 -0.37 -5.13 12.88
CA SER A 54 -0.74 -6.44 12.34
C SER A 54 -2.25 -6.66 12.27
N THR A 55 -3.02 -6.02 13.15
CA THR A 55 -4.49 -6.12 13.13
C THR A 55 -5.17 -4.96 12.39
N GLY A 56 -4.44 -3.87 12.13
CA GLY A 56 -5.01 -2.60 11.65
C GLY A 56 -4.64 -2.23 10.22
N LEU A 57 -3.60 -2.86 9.68
CA LEU A 57 -3.15 -2.66 8.32
C LEU A 57 -3.01 -4.01 7.62
N THR A 58 -3.47 -4.04 6.37
CA THR A 58 -3.18 -5.14 5.45
C THR A 58 -2.03 -4.73 4.57
N ILE A 59 -1.03 -5.60 4.41
CA ILE A 59 0.08 -5.36 3.49
C ILE A 59 -0.28 -5.98 2.15
N ALA A 60 -0.13 -5.21 1.07
CA ALA A 60 -0.51 -5.68 -0.26
C ALA A 60 0.42 -5.14 -1.34
N ARG A 61 0.59 -5.87 -2.44
CA ARG A 61 1.33 -5.42 -3.63
C ARG A 61 0.34 -5.03 -4.71
N VAL A 62 0.44 -3.79 -5.19
CA VAL A 62 -0.50 -3.27 -6.18
C VAL A 62 -0.17 -3.81 -7.56
N ARG A 63 -1.15 -4.40 -8.25
CA ARG A 63 -1.00 -4.95 -9.61
C ARG A 63 -1.53 -4.02 -10.68
N ARG A 64 -2.57 -3.25 -10.37
CA ARG A 64 -3.21 -2.36 -11.34
C ARG A 64 -4.02 -1.28 -10.62
N PHE A 65 -4.02 -0.07 -11.18
CA PHE A 65 -4.99 0.97 -10.82
C PHE A 65 -6.03 1.12 -11.93
N PHE A 66 -7.29 1.31 -11.55
CA PHE A 66 -8.39 1.51 -12.47
C PHE A 66 -9.49 2.32 -11.80
N SER A 67 -10.45 2.78 -12.59
CA SER A 67 -11.67 3.40 -12.10
C SER A 67 -12.86 2.83 -12.85
N PHE A 68 -14.02 2.85 -12.20
CA PHE A 68 -15.29 2.48 -12.81
C PHE A 68 -16.42 3.31 -12.22
N THR A 69 -17.52 3.44 -12.95
CA THR A 69 -18.71 4.14 -12.47
C THR A 69 -19.73 3.14 -11.92
N PHE A 70 -20.21 3.39 -10.71
CA PHE A 70 -21.29 2.62 -10.08
C PHE A 70 -22.15 3.56 -9.25
N ASN A 71 -23.47 3.47 -9.40
CA ASN A 71 -24.45 4.40 -8.82
C ASN A 71 -24.11 5.87 -9.08
N ASP A 72 -23.83 6.22 -10.34
CA ASP A 72 -23.46 7.57 -10.79
C ASP A 72 -22.23 8.19 -10.09
N GLN A 73 -21.44 7.36 -9.41
CA GLN A 73 -20.21 7.77 -8.74
C GLN A 73 -19.01 7.06 -9.36
N ILE A 74 -17.94 7.81 -9.59
CA ILE A 74 -16.65 7.25 -10.03
C ILE A 74 -15.91 6.71 -8.81
N HIS A 75 -15.55 5.43 -8.87
CA HIS A 75 -14.76 4.75 -7.86
C HIS A 75 -13.34 4.55 -8.37
N GLU A 76 -12.35 5.06 -7.64
CA GLU A 76 -10.94 4.82 -7.90
C GLU A 76 -10.49 3.57 -7.13
N CYS A 77 -9.87 2.61 -7.81
CA CYS A 77 -9.59 1.30 -7.25
C CYS A 77 -8.17 0.82 -7.58
N GLY A 78 -7.59 0.08 -6.64
CA GLY A 78 -6.35 -0.67 -6.81
C GLY A 78 -6.63 -2.18 -6.73
N LEU A 79 -6.26 -2.93 -7.76
CA LEU A 79 -6.19 -4.38 -7.68
C LEU A 79 -4.88 -4.74 -6.98
N VAL A 80 -4.97 -5.54 -5.91
CA VAL A 80 -3.82 -5.90 -5.08
C VAL A 80 -3.73 -7.41 -4.87
N ASN A 81 -2.50 -7.90 -4.66
CA ASN A 81 -2.25 -9.19 -4.05
C ASN A 81 -1.92 -8.95 -2.57
N GLU A 82 -2.70 -9.53 -1.67
CA GLU A 82 -2.49 -9.41 -0.24
C GLU A 82 -1.33 -10.29 0.24
N TYR A 83 -0.77 -9.90 1.38
CA TYR A 83 0.15 -10.70 2.16
C TYR A 83 -0.46 -10.99 3.53
N HIS A 84 -0.09 -12.13 4.11
CA HIS A 84 -0.36 -12.43 5.51
C HIS A 84 0.92 -12.45 6.34
N PHE A 85 0.79 -12.14 7.62
CA PHE A 85 1.87 -12.26 8.58
C PHE A 85 2.21 -13.73 8.82
N VAL A 86 3.50 -14.05 8.86
CA VAL A 86 4.00 -15.43 9.05
C VAL A 86 3.91 -15.86 10.51
N GLY A 87 3.96 -14.91 11.45
CA GLY A 87 3.90 -15.17 12.90
C GLY A 87 3.06 -14.15 13.65
N THR A 88 3.02 -14.30 14.97
CA THR A 88 2.26 -13.42 15.89
C THR A 88 3.04 -12.17 16.33
N GLY A 89 4.31 -12.06 15.95
CA GLY A 89 5.18 -10.96 16.34
C GLY A 89 6.26 -10.67 15.28
N PRO A 90 7.04 -9.59 15.49
CA PRO A 90 8.22 -9.30 14.69
C PRO A 90 9.27 -10.40 14.83
N ASP A 91 10.06 -10.55 13.78
CA ASP A 91 11.25 -11.40 13.75
C ASP A 91 12.27 -10.98 14.81
N GLU A 92 12.85 -11.94 15.53
CA GLU A 92 13.71 -11.68 16.68
C GLU A 92 15.05 -11.02 16.29
N GLU A 93 15.56 -11.32 15.09
CA GLU A 93 16.84 -10.80 14.62
C GLU A 93 16.70 -9.38 14.05
N THR A 94 15.69 -9.16 13.21
CA THR A 94 15.51 -7.89 12.50
C THR A 94 14.57 -6.91 13.21
N GLY A 95 13.72 -7.38 14.12
CA GLY A 95 12.65 -6.60 14.73
C GLY A 95 11.53 -6.22 13.76
N MET A 96 11.48 -6.84 12.57
CA MET A 96 10.53 -6.51 11.51
C MET A 96 9.43 -7.57 11.39
N TRP A 97 8.23 -7.16 10.97
CA TRP A 97 7.17 -8.11 10.64
C TRP A 97 7.49 -8.83 9.33
N ILE A 98 7.50 -10.16 9.36
CA ILE A 98 7.64 -10.99 8.17
C ILE A 98 6.26 -11.27 7.58
N VAL A 99 6.13 -11.04 6.27
CA VAL A 99 4.92 -11.31 5.50
C VAL A 99 5.21 -12.18 4.30
N GLN A 100 4.22 -13.00 3.91
CA GLN A 100 4.29 -13.86 2.74
C GLN A 100 3.06 -13.67 1.85
N PRO A 101 3.18 -13.89 0.52
CA PRO A 101 2.04 -13.73 -0.39
C PRO A 101 0.91 -14.69 -0.04
N THR A 102 -0.33 -14.21 -0.12
CA THR A 102 -1.52 -15.07 -0.11
C THR A 102 -1.66 -15.70 -1.49
N TYR A 103 -1.72 -17.04 -1.57
CA TYR A 103 -1.83 -17.81 -2.81
C TYR A 103 -3.17 -17.61 -3.52
#